data_AF-A0ABD2V016-F1
#
_entry.id   AF-A0ABD2V016-F1
#
_cell.length_a   1.000
_cell.length_b   1.000
_cell.length_c   1.000
_cell.angle_alpha   90.00
_cell.angle_beta   90.00
_cell.angle_gamma   90.00
#
_symmetry.space_group_name_H-M   'P 1'
#
loop_
_entity.id
_entity.type
_entity.pdbx_description
1 polymer ?
#
loop_
_entity_poly.entity_id
_entity_poly.type
_entity_poly.pdbx_seq_one_letter_code
_entity_poly.pdbx_strand_id
1 'polypeptide(L)'
;MEKENTFDPDLIHEIFKLVWKRKAAERGKNELSENIENEVGASSSKRIRPTFANANALKLSSELLRVFVAEAIQRAATIAEAEGSVKIEATHLERILPQLLLDF
;
A
#
# COMPACT_ATOMS: atom_id res chain seq x y z
N MET A 1 13.32 -11.69 24.86
CA MET A 1 12.23 -11.14 24.03
C MET A 1 12.92 -10.51 22.83
N GLU A 2 13.05 -11.27 21.75
CA GLU A 2 13.58 -10.72 20.49
C GLU A 2 12.66 -9.57 20.09
N LYS A 3 13.23 -8.39 19.82
CA LYS A 3 12.47 -7.33 19.17
C LYS A 3 12.05 -7.91 17.82
N GLU A 4 10.76 -8.12 17.59
CA GLU A 4 10.27 -8.40 16.25
C GLU A 4 10.78 -7.28 15.34
N ASN A 5 11.67 -7.63 14.40
CA ASN A 5 12.18 -6.71 13.39
C ASN A 5 11.02 -6.40 12.43
N THR A 6 10.18 -5.44 12.84
CA THR A 6 9.07 -4.92 12.06
C THR A 6 9.45 -3.61 11.36
N PHE A 7 8.59 -3.12 10.49
CA PHE A 7 8.82 -1.85 9.79
C PHE A 7 8.76 -0.68 10.77
N ASP A 8 9.61 0.33 10.54
CA ASP A 8 9.57 1.59 11.28
C ASP A 8 8.23 2.30 11.01
N PRO A 9 7.43 2.63 12.05
CA PRO A 9 6.18 3.36 11.89
C PRO A 9 6.33 4.68 11.12
N ASP A 10 7.47 5.36 11.23
CA ASP A 10 7.71 6.61 10.50
C ASP A 10 7.90 6.35 8.99
N LEU A 11 8.54 5.25 8.61
CA LEU A 11 8.62 4.80 7.22
C LEU A 11 7.22 4.48 6.67
N ILE A 12 6.40 3.75 7.43
CA ILE A 12 5.01 3.44 7.03
C ILE A 12 4.21 4.73 6.86
N HIS A 13 4.41 5.72 7.73
CA HIS A 13 3.75 7.01 7.60
C HIS A 13 4.16 7.75 6.33
N GLU A 14 5.43 7.71 5.93
CA GLU A 14 5.87 8.30 4.65
C GLU A 14 5.28 7.57 3.43
N ILE A 15 5.14 6.24 3.47
CA ILE A 15 4.42 5.48 2.43
C ILE A 15 2.97 5.95 2.34
N PHE A 16 2.28 6.12 3.47
CA PHE A 16 0.90 6.59 3.51
C PHE A 16 0.76 8.00 2.93
N LYS A 17 1.65 8.93 3.32
CA LYS A 17 1.68 10.29 2.78
C LYS A 17 1.86 10.31 1.27
N LEU A 18 2.70 9.43 0.71
CA LEU A 18 2.89 9.31 -0.73
C LEU A 18 1.57 8.95 -1.44
N VAL A 19 0.85 7.95 -0.93
CA VAL A 19 -0.43 7.50 -1.49
C VAL A 19 -1.50 8.58 -1.35
N TRP A 20 -1.59 9.24 -0.19
CA TRP A 20 -2.57 10.32 0.02
C TRP A 20 -2.30 11.54 -0.85
N LYS A 21 -1.04 11.95 -1.02
CA LYS A 21 -0.64 13.03 -1.94
C LYS A 21 -1.09 12.73 -3.36
N ARG A 22 -0.86 11.49 -3.83
CA ARG A 22 -1.30 11.05 -5.16
C ARG A 22 -2.82 11.12 -5.30
N LYS A 23 -3.57 10.56 -4.34
CA LYS A 23 -5.05 10.60 -4.36
C LYS A 23 -5.59 12.03 -4.30
N ALA A 24 -4.98 12.92 -3.52
CA ALA A 24 -5.39 14.32 -3.46
C ALA A 24 -5.18 15.04 -4.81
N ALA A 25 -4.05 14.78 -5.48
CA ALA A 25 -3.78 15.34 -6.81
C ALA A 25 -4.74 14.82 -7.88
N GLU A 26 -5.11 13.53 -7.85
CA GLU A 26 -6.10 12.94 -8.75
C GLU A 26 -7.49 13.59 -8.57
N ARG A 27 -7.91 13.85 -7.33
CA ARG A 27 -9.18 14.56 -7.05
C ARG A 27 -9.19 15.98 -7.58
N GLY A 28 -8.12 16.73 -7.36
CA GLY A 28 -8.03 18.10 -7.87
C GLY A 28 -8.05 18.18 -9.40
N LYS A 29 -7.52 17.18 -10.10
CA LYS A 29 -7.62 17.07 -11.57
C LYS A 29 -9.04 16.78 -12.03
N ASN A 30 -9.73 15.83 -11.39
CA ASN A 30 -11.12 15.52 -11.74
C ASN A 30 -12.06 16.70 -11.46
N GLU A 31 -11.86 17.43 -10.35
CA GLU A 31 -12.63 18.64 -10.05
C GLU A 31 -12.37 19.76 -11.07
N LEU A 32 -11.14 19.90 -11.60
CA LEU A 32 -10.84 20.86 -12.66
C LEU A 32 -11.52 20.49 -13.98
N SER A 33 -11.53 19.19 -14.33
CA SER A 33 -12.23 18.69 -15.53
C SER A 33 -13.75 18.85 -15.44
N GLU A 34 -14.37 18.51 -14.30
CA GLU A 34 -15.83 18.65 -14.10
C GLU A 34 -16.30 20.11 -14.08
N ASN A 35 -15.46 21.05 -13.61
CA ASN A 35 -15.78 22.47 -13.59
C ASN A 35 -15.72 23.11 -15.00
N ILE A 36 -14.89 22.60 -15.91
CA ILE A 36 -14.84 23.07 -17.30
C ILE A 36 -16.11 22.65 -18.07
N GLU A 37 -16.75 21.55 -17.68
CA GLU A 37 -17.99 21.06 -18.29
C GLU A 37 -19.27 21.68 -17.69
N ASN A 38 -19.22 22.22 -16.47
CA ASN A 38 -20.38 22.75 -15.74
C ASN A 38 -20.25 24.24 -15.37
N GLU A 39 -20.04 25.14 -16.35
CA GLU A 39 -20.13 26.58 -16.11
C GLU A 39 -21.58 27.07 -15.87
N VAL A 40 -22.28 26.60 -14.83
CA VAL A 40 -23.35 27.36 -14.16
C VAL A 40 -23.53 26.86 -12.71
N GLY A 41 -22.90 27.51 -11.72
CA GLY A 41 -23.34 27.41 -10.32
C GLY A 41 -22.26 27.33 -9.23
N ALA A 42 -22.17 28.42 -8.45
CA ALA A 42 -21.62 28.55 -7.10
C ALA A 42 -20.53 27.55 -6.65
N SER A 43 -19.27 27.92 -6.85
CA SER A 43 -18.11 27.20 -6.30
C SER A 43 -18.00 27.38 -4.78
N SER A 44 -18.56 26.42 -4.05
CA SER A 44 -18.17 26.16 -2.67
C SER A 44 -16.78 25.52 -2.69
N SER A 45 -15.75 26.30 -2.35
CA SER A 45 -14.39 25.81 -2.16
C SER A 45 -14.37 24.76 -1.03
N LYS A 46 -14.56 23.49 -1.37
CA LYS A 46 -14.43 22.37 -0.43
C LYS A 46 -12.96 22.29 -0.02
N ARG A 47 -12.60 22.93 1.09
CA ARG A 47 -11.24 22.82 1.67
C ARG A 47 -10.91 21.34 1.87
N ILE A 48 -9.98 20.83 1.08
CA ILE A 48 -9.52 19.44 1.13
C ILE A 48 -8.89 19.23 2.51
N ARG A 49 -9.52 18.41 3.35
CA ARG A 49 -8.96 18.06 4.66
C ARG A 49 -7.81 17.09 4.45
N PRO A 50 -6.64 17.35 5.06
CA PRO A 50 -5.54 16.40 5.02
C PRO A 50 -5.91 15.09 5.72
N THR A 51 -5.48 13.97 5.14
CA THR A 51 -5.64 12.62 5.72
C THR A 51 -4.45 12.31 6.62
N PHE A 52 -4.70 11.66 7.76
CA PHE A 52 -3.68 11.27 8.75
C PHE A 52 -3.96 9.88 9.32
N ALA A 53 -2.91 9.22 9.82
CA ALA A 53 -2.99 7.98 10.59
C ALA A 53 -2.48 8.22 12.01
N ASN A 54 -3.19 7.66 13.00
CA ASN A 54 -2.75 7.73 14.39
C ASN A 54 -1.65 6.69 14.69
N ALA A 55 -1.00 6.82 15.85
CA ALA A 55 0.13 5.95 16.22
C ALA A 55 -0.22 4.45 16.26
N ASN A 56 -1.43 4.09 16.70
CA ASN A 56 -1.85 2.68 16.75
C ASN A 56 -2.08 2.12 15.34
N ALA A 57 -2.68 2.91 14.44
CA ALA A 57 -2.84 2.53 13.05
C ALA A 57 -1.48 2.31 12.38
N LEU A 58 -0.51 3.21 12.61
CA LEU A 58 0.85 3.07 12.07
C LEU A 58 1.55 1.80 12.58
N LYS A 59 1.47 1.51 13.88
CA LYS A 59 2.03 0.28 14.46
C LYS A 59 1.39 -0.97 13.85
N LEU A 60 0.06 -1.02 13.76
CA LEU A 60 -0.64 -2.16 13.18
C LEU A 60 -0.35 -2.33 11.69
N SER A 61 -0.24 -1.23 10.94
CA SER A 61 0.16 -1.26 9.54
C SER A 61 1.61 -1.72 9.33
N SER A 62 2.49 -1.44 10.30
CA SER A 62 3.86 -1.98 10.29
C SER A 62 3.85 -3.51 10.38
N GLU A 63 3.03 -4.06 11.27
CA GLU A 63 2.83 -5.52 11.37
C GLU A 63 2.16 -6.10 10.13
N LEU A 64 1.14 -5.44 9.59
CA LEU A 64 0.47 -5.89 8.37
C LEU A 64 1.46 -6.02 7.21
N LEU A 65 2.31 -5.01 6.99
CA LEU A 65 3.30 -5.04 5.92
C LEU A 65 4.37 -6.12 6.18
N ARG A 66 4.77 -6.32 7.44
CA ARG A 66 5.69 -7.41 7.82
C ARG A 66 5.11 -8.77 7.48
N VAL A 67 3.85 -9.03 7.85
CA VAL A 67 3.16 -10.28 7.56
C VAL A 67 2.98 -10.47 6.05
N PHE A 68 2.57 -9.44 5.32
CA PHE A 68 2.45 -9.49 3.86
C PHE A 68 3.76 -9.90 3.17
N VAL A 69 4.88 -9.30 3.56
CA VAL A 69 6.20 -9.64 3.00
C VAL A 69 6.63 -11.05 3.41
N ALA A 70 6.43 -11.43 4.67
CA ALA A 70 6.75 -12.77 5.15
C ALA A 70 5.98 -13.86 4.39
N GLU A 71 4.67 -13.68 4.22
CA GLU A 71 3.81 -14.58 3.44
C GLU A 71 4.27 -14.68 1.98
N ALA A 72 4.58 -13.55 1.33
CA ALA A 72 5.06 -13.55 -0.04
C ALA A 72 6.35 -14.36 -0.20
N ILE A 73 7.32 -14.15 0.69
CA ILE A 73 8.63 -14.83 0.65
C ILE A 73 8.48 -16.31 0.97
N GLN A 74 7.71 -16.66 2.01
CA GLN A 74 7.55 -18.06 2.41
C GLN A 74 6.84 -18.88 1.35
N ARG A 75 5.77 -18.35 0.73
CA ARG A 75 5.08 -19.03 -0.37
C ARG A 75 5.97 -19.18 -1.60
N ALA A 76 6.72 -18.14 -1.96
CA ALA A 76 7.67 -18.23 -3.08
C ALA A 76 8.82 -19.22 -2.80
N ALA A 77 9.29 -19.31 -1.55
CA ALA A 77 10.27 -20.31 -1.13
C ALA A 77 9.73 -21.74 -1.29
N THR A 78 8.50 -22.01 -0.86
CA THR A 78 7.86 -23.32 -1.03
C THR A 78 7.81 -23.76 -2.50
N ILE A 79 7.51 -22.82 -3.42
CA ILE A 79 7.53 -23.11 -4.86
C ILE A 79 8.96 -23.42 -5.33
N ALA A 80 9.96 -22.63 -4.92
CA ALA A 80 11.36 -22.84 -5.27
C ALA A 80 11.86 -24.21 -4.80
N GLU A 81 11.55 -24.59 -3.56
CA GLU A 81 11.93 -25.87 -2.96
C GLU A 81 11.28 -27.05 -3.70
N ALA A 82 10.01 -26.94 -4.07
CA ALA A 82 9.31 -27.95 -4.85
C ALA A 82 9.93 -28.16 -6.25
N GLU A 83 10.58 -27.13 -6.80
CA GLU A 83 11.33 -27.19 -8.06
C GLU A 83 12.80 -27.62 -7.87
N GLY A 84 13.23 -27.89 -6.64
CA GLY A 84 14.62 -28.21 -6.31
C GLY A 84 15.58 -27.02 -6.43
N SER A 85 15.06 -25.80 -6.47
CA SER A 85 15.86 -24.57 -6.48
C SER A 85 16.24 -24.15 -5.06
N VAL A 86 17.50 -23.75 -4.88
CA VAL A 86 18.01 -23.17 -3.62
C VAL A 86 17.88 -21.64 -3.57
N LYS A 87 17.26 -21.04 -4.59
CA LYS A 87 17.12 -19.59 -4.73
C LYS A 87 15.70 -19.22 -5.18
N ILE A 88 15.12 -18.23 -4.50
CA ILE A 88 13.86 -17.62 -4.95
C ILE A 88 14.15 -16.76 -6.17
N GLU A 89 13.48 -17.07 -7.29
CA GLU A 89 13.49 -16.28 -8.51
C GLU A 89 12.16 -15.54 -8.68
N ALA A 90 12.14 -14.55 -9.57
CA ALA A 90 10.94 -13.75 -9.85
C ALA A 90 9.75 -14.62 -10.27
N THR A 91 10.01 -15.69 -11.03
CA THR A 91 8.99 -16.66 -11.48
C THR A 91 8.25 -17.34 -10.33
N HIS A 92 8.90 -17.61 -9.20
CA HIS A 92 8.23 -18.18 -8.03
C HIS A 92 7.26 -17.17 -7.40
N LEU A 93 7.66 -15.88 -7.35
CA LEU A 93 6.81 -14.81 -6.85
C LEU A 93 5.60 -14.59 -7.76
N GLU A 94 5.82 -14.56 -9.08
CA GLU A 94 4.76 -14.41 -10.09
C GLU A 94 3.68 -15.50 -9.96
N ARG A 95 4.07 -16.74 -9.64
CA ARG A 95 3.14 -17.86 -9.48
C ARG A 95 2.25 -17.73 -8.24
N ILE A 96 2.78 -17.19 -7.13
CA ILE A 96 2.01 -17.03 -5.88
C ILE A 96 1.21 -15.73 -5.83
N LEU A 97 1.55 -14.76 -6.70
CA LEU A 97 1.00 -13.41 -6.68
C LEU A 97 -0.53 -13.36 -6.78
N PRO A 98 -1.21 -14.14 -7.66
CA PRO A 98 -2.66 -14.07 -7.76
C PRO A 98 -3.34 -14.42 -6.43
N GLN A 99 -2.90 -15.48 -5.75
CA GLN A 99 -3.49 -15.88 -4.48
C GLN A 99 -3.07 -14.95 -3.34
N LEU A 100 -1.81 -14.50 -3.33
CA LEU A 100 -1.33 -13.52 -2.34
C LEU A 100 -2.16 -12.24 -2.35
N LEU A 101 -2.55 -11.75 -3.53
CA LEU A 101 -3.39 -10.55 -3.67
C LEU A 101 -4.88 -10.79 -3.40
N LEU A 102 -5.33 -12.04 -3.32
CA LEU A 102 -6.70 -12.38 -2.90
C LEU A 102 -6.82 -12.49 -1.38
N ASP A 103 -5.73 -12.88 -0.71
CA ASP A 103 -5.70 -13.03 0.74
C ASP A 103 -5.62 -11.69 1.50
N PHE A 104 -5.29 -10.59 0.80
CA PHE A 104 -5.12 -9.23 1.33
C PHE A 104 -5.98 -8.20 0.59
#